data_AF-A0A2X3HZT5-F1
#
_entry.id   AF-A0A2X3HZT5-F1
#
_cell.length_a   1.000
_cell.length_b   1.000
_cell.length_c   1.000
_cell.angle_alpha   90.00
_cell.angle_beta   90.00
_cell.angle_gamma   90.00
#
_symmetry.space_group_name_H-M   'P 1'
#
loop_
_entity.id
_entity.type
_entity.pdbx_description
1 polymer ?
#
loop_
_entity_poly.entity_id
_entity_poly.type
_entity_poly.pdbx_seq_one_letter_code
_entity_poly.pdbx_strand_id
1 'polypeptide(L)'
;MAARWGLNASVMVAGGGGDNAVSAIGVGAVSPGDAFISLGTSGVLFVVTDAYRPAPQSAVHAFCHVLPNLWHQMSVMLSAASCLQWFCRLTGTTEVALLAEIAELSEEDKANAPFFLPYLSGERTPHNDPDAPASSGA
;
A
#
# COMPACT_ATOMS: atom_id res chain seq x y z
N MET A 1 22.74 -30.22 3.96
CA MET A 1 21.61 -29.38 4.37
C MET A 1 20.28 -29.93 3.84
N ALA A 2 20.13 -30.20 2.54
CA ALA A 2 18.91 -30.79 1.95
C ALA A 2 18.40 -32.08 2.63
N ALA A 3 19.28 -33.04 2.94
CA ALA A 3 18.90 -34.28 3.63
C ALA A 3 18.29 -34.07 5.03
N ARG A 4 18.63 -32.98 5.73
CA ARG A 4 18.04 -32.66 7.04
C ARG A 4 16.56 -32.25 6.94
N TRP A 5 16.12 -31.82 5.76
CA TRP A 5 14.75 -31.38 5.48
C TRP A 5 14.01 -32.34 4.53
N GLY A 6 14.59 -33.52 4.25
CA GLY A 6 13.99 -34.51 3.34
C GLY A 6 13.89 -34.05 1.88
N LEU A 7 14.67 -33.04 1.48
CA LEU A 7 14.65 -32.48 0.12
C LEU A 7 15.64 -33.22 -0.79
N ASN A 8 15.29 -33.29 -2.08
CA ASN A 8 16.18 -33.84 -3.11
C ASN A 8 17.48 -33.00 -3.19
N ALA A 9 18.62 -33.66 -3.38
CA ALA A 9 19.92 -33.01 -3.55
C ALA A 9 19.98 -32.07 -4.78
N SER A 10 19.11 -32.26 -5.78
CA SER A 10 19.01 -31.41 -6.97
C SER A 10 18.03 -30.24 -6.84
N VAL A 11 17.46 -30.00 -5.64
CA VAL A 11 16.51 -28.89 -5.44
C VAL A 11 17.18 -27.54 -5.73
N MET A 12 16.58 -26.75 -6.61
CA MET A 12 17.03 -25.39 -6.89
C MET A 12 16.37 -24.41 -5.93
N VAL A 13 17.15 -23.46 -5.42
CA VAL A 13 16.67 -22.35 -4.60
C VAL A 13 16.74 -21.09 -5.46
N ALA A 14 15.59 -20.45 -5.67
CA ALA A 14 15.53 -19.18 -6.41
C ALA A 14 16.19 -18.04 -5.61
N GLY A 15 16.66 -17.00 -6.30
CA GLY A 15 17.28 -15.84 -5.66
C GLY A 15 16.35 -15.07 -4.71
N GLY A 16 15.03 -15.20 -4.90
CA GLY A 16 14.02 -14.55 -4.06
C GLY A 16 13.97 -13.04 -4.28
N GLY A 17 13.41 -12.33 -3.29
CA GLY A 17 13.29 -10.88 -3.32
C GLY A 17 12.66 -10.34 -2.04
N GLY A 18 12.56 -9.01 -1.94
CA GLY A 18 11.81 -8.36 -0.88
C GLY A 18 10.31 -8.66 -0.99
N ASP A 19 9.60 -8.56 0.14
CA ASP A 19 8.18 -8.88 0.27
C ASP A 19 7.31 -8.27 -0.84
N ASN A 20 7.39 -6.96 -1.05
CA ASN A 20 6.56 -6.24 -2.02
C ASN A 20 6.85 -6.64 -3.46
N ALA A 21 8.13 -6.85 -3.80
CA ALA A 21 8.53 -7.25 -5.14
C ALA A 21 8.15 -8.72 -5.43
N VAL A 22 8.14 -9.59 -4.41
CA VAL A 22 7.64 -10.97 -4.55
C VAL A 22 6.11 -10.99 -4.57
N SER A 23 5.44 -10.15 -3.78
CA SER A 23 3.97 -9.97 -3.84
C SER A 23 3.52 -9.51 -5.23
N ALA A 24 4.28 -8.62 -5.88
CA ALA A 24 4.02 -8.20 -7.26
C ALA A 24 3.91 -9.41 -8.22
N ILE A 25 4.81 -10.39 -8.12
CA ILE A 25 4.71 -11.65 -8.87
C ILE A 25 3.44 -12.40 -8.52
N GLY A 26 3.14 -12.54 -7.22
CA GLY A 26 1.98 -13.30 -6.75
C GLY A 26 0.64 -12.75 -7.25
N VAL A 27 0.54 -11.44 -7.47
CA VAL A 27 -0.66 -10.78 -8.01
C VAL A 27 -0.61 -10.55 -9.52
N GLY A 28 0.46 -10.97 -10.20
CA GLY A 28 0.62 -10.85 -11.64
C GLY A 28 1.09 -9.47 -12.14
N ALA A 29 1.58 -8.60 -11.27
CA ALA A 29 2.19 -7.33 -11.64
C ALA A 29 3.62 -7.57 -12.13
N VAL A 30 3.78 -7.85 -13.42
CA VAL A 30 5.02 -8.34 -14.05
C VAL A 30 5.40 -7.59 -15.32
N SER A 31 4.61 -6.60 -15.72
CA SER A 31 4.80 -5.76 -16.90
C SER A 31 4.78 -4.28 -16.53
N PRO A 32 5.53 -3.41 -17.22
CA PRO A 32 5.47 -1.96 -17.00
C PRO A 32 4.03 -1.43 -17.07
N GLY A 33 3.63 -0.64 -16.07
CA GLY A 33 2.26 -0.14 -15.93
C GLY A 33 1.35 -1.01 -15.06
N ASP A 34 1.72 -2.27 -14.81
CA ASP A 34 1.01 -3.07 -13.81
C ASP A 34 1.15 -2.42 -12.43
N ALA A 35 0.05 -2.40 -11.69
CA ALA A 35 -0.01 -1.79 -10.38
C ALA A 35 -0.92 -2.58 -9.45
N PHE A 36 -0.63 -2.49 -8.16
CA PHE A 36 -1.55 -2.95 -7.14
C PHE A 36 -1.59 -1.96 -5.97
N ILE A 37 -2.71 -2.00 -5.26
CA ILE A 37 -2.87 -1.31 -3.98
C ILE A 37 -3.07 -2.35 -2.88
N SER A 38 -2.29 -2.24 -1.81
CA SER A 38 -2.49 -3.00 -0.58
C SER A 38 -3.06 -2.07 0.47
N LEU A 39 -4.28 -2.37 0.93
CA LEU A 39 -4.99 -1.61 1.95
C LEU A 39 -4.97 -2.38 3.28
N GLY A 40 -3.82 -2.37 3.94
CA GLY A 40 -3.68 -2.85 5.31
C GLY A 40 -3.82 -1.72 6.33
N THR A 41 -3.35 -1.93 7.56
CA THR A 41 -3.20 -0.88 8.58
C THR A 41 -2.52 0.36 7.98
N SER A 42 -1.45 0.14 7.23
CA SER A 42 -0.82 1.08 6.30
C SER A 42 -1.19 0.73 4.85
N GLY A 43 -1.11 1.72 3.96
CA GLY A 43 -1.35 1.56 2.53
C GLY A 43 -0.05 1.46 1.75
N VAL A 44 -0.05 0.64 0.70
CA VAL A 44 1.03 0.60 -0.31
C VAL A 44 0.41 0.71 -1.69
N LEU A 45 0.89 1.68 -2.48
CA LEU A 45 0.68 1.69 -3.92
C LEU A 45 1.99 1.27 -4.60
N PHE A 46 1.92 0.23 -5.41
CA PHE A 46 3.07 -0.31 -6.14
C PHE A 46 2.81 -0.20 -7.63
N VAL A 47 3.82 0.24 -8.40
CA VAL A 47 3.74 0.34 -9.86
C VAL A 47 5.01 -0.22 -10.48
N VAL A 48 4.87 -1.16 -11.42
CA VAL A 48 5.98 -1.71 -12.21
C VAL A 48 6.42 -0.70 -13.27
N THR A 49 7.72 -0.59 -13.47
CA THR A 49 8.34 0.35 -14.42
C THR A 49 9.40 -0.37 -15.25
N ASP A 50 9.58 0.10 -16.49
CA ASP A 50 10.57 -0.40 -17.46
C ASP A 50 11.97 0.19 -17.28
N ALA A 51 12.12 1.11 -16.33
CA ALA A 51 13.36 1.81 -16.04
C ALA A 51 13.37 2.27 -14.58
N TYR A 52 14.56 2.53 -14.04
CA TYR A 52 14.70 3.16 -12.74
C TYR A 52 14.13 4.59 -12.78
N ARG A 53 13.01 4.82 -12.08
CA ARG A 53 12.30 6.11 -12.03
C ARG A 53 12.17 6.60 -10.58
N PRO A 54 13.22 7.15 -9.95
CA PRO A 54 13.15 7.64 -8.57
C PRO A 54 12.42 8.99 -8.50
N ALA A 55 11.65 9.19 -7.42
CA ALA A 55 11.04 10.48 -7.10
C ALA A 55 11.14 10.77 -5.59
N PRO A 56 12.37 10.90 -5.04
CA PRO A 56 12.59 11.09 -3.61
C PRO A 56 12.03 12.42 -3.09
N GLN A 57 11.90 13.44 -3.96
CA GLN A 57 11.32 14.73 -3.59
C GLN A 57 9.84 14.62 -3.20
N SER A 58 9.13 13.61 -3.72
CA SER A 58 7.76 13.27 -3.34
C SER A 58 7.72 12.01 -2.47
N ALA A 59 8.84 11.64 -1.84
CA ALA A 59 8.96 10.49 -0.96
C ALA A 59 8.51 9.15 -1.57
N VAL A 60 8.61 9.01 -2.90
CA VAL A 60 8.32 7.77 -3.62
C VAL A 60 9.61 6.95 -3.67
N HIS A 61 9.52 5.70 -3.22
CA HIS A 61 10.62 4.75 -3.31
C HIS A 61 10.70 4.17 -4.72
N ALA A 62 11.92 3.93 -5.22
CA ALA A 62 12.15 3.21 -6.46
C ALA A 62 13.21 2.13 -6.25
N PHE A 63 12.88 0.88 -6.55
CA PHE A 63 13.76 -0.28 -6.36
C PHE A 63 13.70 -1.21 -7.56
N CYS A 64 14.61 -2.20 -7.60
CA CYS A 64 14.60 -3.23 -8.62
C CYS A 64 13.42 -4.20 -8.41
N HIS A 65 12.79 -4.64 -9.49
CA HIS A 65 11.86 -5.75 -9.45
C HIS A 65 12.61 -7.08 -9.31
N VAL A 66 11.92 -8.16 -8.92
CA VAL A 66 12.50 -9.52 -8.90
C VAL A 66 12.70 -10.10 -10.30
N LEU A 67 12.13 -9.49 -11.33
CA LEU A 67 12.31 -9.89 -12.72
C LEU A 67 13.41 -9.05 -13.37
N PRO A 68 14.23 -9.65 -14.26
CA PRO A 68 15.26 -8.91 -14.98
C PRO A 68 14.68 -7.74 -15.77
N ASN A 69 15.45 -6.65 -15.85
CA ASN A 69 15.13 -5.44 -16.62
C ASN A 69 13.81 -4.75 -16.20
N LEU A 70 13.36 -4.98 -14.97
CA LEU A 70 12.20 -4.29 -14.41
C LEU A 70 12.56 -3.63 -13.08
N TRP A 71 11.86 -2.54 -12.81
CA TRP A 71 11.93 -1.76 -11.59
C TRP A 71 10.51 -1.56 -11.07
N HIS A 72 10.40 -1.01 -9.87
CA HIS A 72 9.10 -0.58 -9.37
C HIS A 72 9.21 0.71 -8.56
N GLN A 73 8.13 1.46 -8.56
CA GLN A 73 7.89 2.57 -7.65
C GLN A 73 6.94 2.13 -6.53
N MET A 74 7.09 2.73 -5.36
CA MET A 74 6.24 2.48 -4.23
C MET A 74 5.96 3.76 -3.44
N SER A 75 4.67 4.00 -3.20
CA SER A 75 4.20 4.98 -2.23
C SER A 75 3.76 4.26 -0.97
N VAL A 76 4.08 4.83 0.19
CA VAL A 76 3.69 4.29 1.49
C VAL A 76 2.81 5.31 2.21
N MET A 77 1.58 4.91 2.50
CA MET A 77 0.65 5.65 3.33
C MET A 77 0.70 5.07 4.75
N LEU A 78 1.12 5.85 5.74
CA LEU A 78 1.31 5.34 7.10
C LEU A 78 -0.02 4.95 7.76
N SER A 79 -1.12 5.60 7.39
CA SER A 79 -2.46 5.25 7.84
C SER A 79 -3.39 5.03 6.64
N ALA A 80 -3.89 3.81 6.47
CA ALA A 80 -4.89 3.48 5.45
C ALA A 80 -6.14 2.87 6.10
N ALA A 81 -6.25 1.55 6.23
CA ALA A 81 -7.39 0.92 6.92
C ALA A 81 -7.44 1.32 8.40
N SER A 82 -6.31 1.69 9.00
CA SER A 82 -6.24 2.20 10.37
C SER A 82 -7.04 3.50 10.58
N CYS A 83 -7.25 4.32 9.55
CA CYS A 83 -8.13 5.48 9.63
C CYS A 83 -9.59 5.09 9.84
N LEU A 84 -10.07 4.10 9.09
CA LEU A 84 -11.41 3.54 9.25
C LEU A 84 -11.59 2.96 10.65
N GLN A 85 -10.62 2.17 11.10
CA GLN A 85 -10.61 1.59 12.45
C GLN A 85 -10.60 2.66 13.56
N TRP A 86 -9.83 3.72 13.37
CA TRP A 86 -9.79 4.84 14.31
C TRP A 86 -11.15 5.51 14.41
N PHE A 87 -11.80 5.77 13.27
CA PHE A 87 -13.13 6.36 13.26
C PHE A 87 -14.18 5.44 13.92
N CYS A 88 -14.15 4.14 13.64
CA CYS A 88 -15.03 3.17 14.29
C CYS A 88 -14.88 3.18 15.81
N ARG A 89 -13.64 3.24 16.32
CA ARG A 89 -13.39 3.36 17.77
C ARG A 89 -13.91 4.67 18.35
N LEU A 90 -13.82 5.77 17.61
CA LEU A 90 -14.27 7.08 18.05
C LEU A 90 -15.80 7.16 18.16
N THR A 91 -16.53 6.56 17.22
CA THR A 91 -18.00 6.65 17.15
C THR A 91 -18.71 5.45 17.77
N GLY A 92 -17.97 4.39 18.12
CA GLY A 92 -18.54 3.15 18.64
C GLY A 92 -19.23 2.28 17.59
N THR A 93 -19.02 2.55 16.30
CA THR A 93 -19.54 1.72 15.20
C THR A 93 -18.55 0.61 14.80
N THR A 94 -18.94 -0.22 13.83
CA THR A 94 -18.07 -1.26 13.23
C THR A 94 -17.77 -0.91 11.77
N GLU A 95 -16.66 -1.44 11.22
CA GLU A 95 -16.31 -1.24 9.81
C GLU A 95 -17.44 -1.70 8.88
N VAL A 96 -18.09 -2.83 9.19
CA VAL A 96 -19.18 -3.38 8.38
C VAL A 96 -20.40 -2.46 8.37
N ALA A 97 -20.81 -1.96 9.54
CA ALA A 97 -21.94 -1.03 9.64
C ALA A 97 -21.66 0.28 8.91
N LEU A 98 -20.46 0.84 9.12
CA LEU A 98 -20.04 2.09 8.48
C LEU A 98 -19.97 1.97 6.95
N LEU A 99 -19.42 0.87 6.43
CA LEU A 99 -19.35 0.63 4.99
C LEU A 99 -20.75 0.44 4.37
N ALA A 100 -21.68 -0.16 5.11
CA ALA A 100 -23.08 -0.26 4.68
C ALA A 100 -23.74 1.13 4.62
N GLU A 101 -23.56 1.97 5.64
CA GLU A 101 -24.06 3.35 5.66
C GLU A 101 -23.48 4.18 4.50
N ILE A 102 -22.17 4.08 4.24
CA ILE A 102 -21.51 4.77 3.10
C ILE A 102 -22.08 4.31 1.76
N ALA A 103 -22.44 3.03 1.62
CA ALA A 103 -23.00 2.49 0.38
C ALA A 103 -24.40 3.02 0.07
N GLU A 104 -25.13 3.50 1.09
CA GLU A 104 -26.47 4.10 0.94
C GLU A 104 -26.42 5.60 0.59
N LEU A 105 -25.27 6.27 0.74
CA LEU A 105 -25.12 7.68 0.42
C LEU A 105 -25.28 7.94 -1.08
N SER A 106 -25.99 9.03 -1.40
CA SER A 106 -26.08 9.50 -2.78
C SER A 106 -24.75 10.10 -3.26
N GLU A 107 -24.59 10.25 -4.57
CA GLU A 107 -23.42 10.95 -5.12
C GLU A 107 -23.39 12.43 -4.71
N GLU A 108 -24.54 13.05 -4.45
CA GLU A 108 -24.62 14.42 -3.93
C GLU A 108 -24.13 14.50 -2.48
N ASP A 109 -24.50 13.54 -1.63
CA ASP A 109 -23.99 13.47 -0.25
C ASP A 109 -22.47 13.27 -0.23
N LYS A 110 -21.94 12.42 -1.12
CA LYS A 110 -20.50 12.19 -1.26
C LYS A 110 -19.76 13.43 -1.76
N ALA A 111 -20.36 14.18 -2.69
CA ALA A 111 -19.76 15.41 -3.22
C ALA A 111 -19.72 16.55 -2.18
N ASN A 112 -20.68 16.56 -1.25
CA ASN A 112 -20.75 17.54 -0.15
C ASN A 112 -20.10 17.03 1.15
N ALA A 113 -19.44 15.86 1.11
CA ALA A 113 -18.81 15.29 2.29
C ALA A 113 -17.61 16.13 2.76
N PRO A 114 -17.39 16.23 4.08
CA PRO A 114 -16.23 16.93 4.63
C PRO A 114 -14.91 16.27 4.21
N PHE A 115 -13.84 17.07 4.16
CA PHE A 115 -12.50 16.56 3.88
C PHE A 115 -11.87 15.94 5.13
N PHE A 116 -11.14 14.84 4.94
CA PHE A 116 -10.34 14.19 5.97
C PHE A 116 -8.91 13.97 5.47
N LEU A 117 -7.93 14.45 6.24
CA LEU A 117 -6.51 14.19 6.00
C LEU A 117 -6.09 12.96 6.83
N PRO A 118 -5.73 11.83 6.18
CA PRO A 118 -5.48 10.55 6.86
C PRO A 118 -4.09 10.45 7.52
N TYR A 119 -3.55 11.53 8.06
CA TYR A 119 -2.18 11.59 8.60
C TYR A 119 -2.13 11.30 10.12
N LEU A 120 -2.84 10.26 10.57
CA LEU A 120 -2.96 9.93 12.01
C LEU A 120 -1.63 9.57 12.68
N SER A 121 -0.60 9.25 11.90
CA SER A 121 0.73 8.84 12.38
C SER A 121 1.85 9.63 11.70
N GLY A 122 1.56 10.88 11.31
CA GLY A 122 2.34 11.60 10.29
C GLY A 122 2.11 10.97 8.91
N GLU A 123 2.96 11.32 7.93
CA GLU A 123 2.86 10.73 6.60
C GLU A 123 4.22 10.58 5.90
N ARG A 124 4.40 9.48 5.17
CA ARG A 124 5.60 9.25 4.36
C ARG A 124 5.42 9.77 2.94
N THR A 125 4.56 9.15 2.14
CA THR A 125 4.32 9.62 0.77
C THR A 125 3.02 10.44 0.76
N PRO A 126 3.01 11.70 0.28
CA PRO A 126 4.06 12.38 -0.47
C PRO A 126 4.98 13.33 0.35
N HIS A 127 4.70 13.53 1.64
CA HIS A 127 5.25 14.66 2.40
C HIS A 127 6.58 14.39 3.11
N ASN A 128 6.85 13.13 3.46
CA ASN A 128 7.93 12.69 4.33
C ASN A 128 8.02 13.51 5.62
N ASP A 129 6.87 13.68 6.27
CA ASP A 129 6.68 14.54 7.42
C ASP A 129 6.13 13.72 8.60
N PRO A 130 6.96 13.48 9.64
CA PRO A 130 6.52 12.74 10.82
C PRO A 130 5.51 13.51 11.68
N ASP A 131 5.41 14.82 11.52
CA ASP A 131 4.53 15.71 12.28
C ASP A 131 3.31 16.17 11.46
N ALA A 132 3.10 15.58 10.27
CA ALA A 132 1.97 15.90 9.41
C ALA A 132 0.64 15.79 10.19
N PRO A 133 -0.16 16.86 10.26
CA PRO A 133 -1.33 16.86 11.12
C PRO A 133 -2.47 16.07 10.48
N ALA A 134 -3.11 15.21 11.28
CA ALA A 134 -4.44 14.73 10.96
C ALA A 134 -5.45 15.87 11.16
N SER A 135 -6.37 16.05 10.21
CA SER A 135 -7.44 17.04 10.33
C SER A 135 -8.70 16.61 9.60
N SER A 136 -9.86 17.02 10.09
CA SER A 136 -11.13 17.04 9.35
C SER A 136 -11.62 18.48 9.19
N GLY A 137 -12.23 18.78 8.04
CA GLY A 137 -12.78 20.10 7.72
C GLY A 137 -14.10 19.97 6.97
N ALA A 138 -15.00 20.95 7.15
CA ALA A 138 -16.29 21.01 6.46
C ALA A 138 -16.14 21.55 5.03
#